data_AF-A0A931SGN2-F1
#
_entry.id   AF-A0A931SGN2-F1
#
_cell.length_a   1.000
_cell.length_b   1.000
_cell.length_c   1.000
_cell.angle_alpha   90.00
_cell.angle_beta   90.00
_cell.angle_gamma   90.00
#
_symmetry.space_group_name_H-M   'P 1'
#
loop_
_entity.id
_entity.type
_entity.pdbx_description
1 polymer ?
#
loop_
_entity_poly.entity_id
_entity_poly.type
_entity_poly.pdbx_seq_one_letter_code
_entity_poly.pdbx_strand_id
1 'polypeptide(L)' 'PVIMVGKDYWKGLLDWVSDTLVREKMVGVEDLDIIKTVDTPEEVLHWVRDYSVRNGVHSATPL' A
#
# COMPACT_ATOMS: atom_id res chain seq x y z
N PRO A 1 -5.17 4.07 -2.06
CA PRO A 1 -4.04 3.22 -1.61
C PRO A 1 -2.69 3.96 -1.73
N VAL A 2 -1.76 3.72 -0.80
CA VAL A 2 -0.37 4.20 -0.92
C VAL A 2 0.46 3.09 -1.54
N ILE A 3 1.02 3.33 -2.73
CA ILE A 3 1.80 2.33 -3.47
C ILE A 3 3.28 2.71 -3.39
N MET A 4 4.11 1.76 -2.99
CA MET A 4 5.54 1.92 -2.80
C MET A 4 6.29 0.93 -3.71
N VAL A 5 7.17 1.43 -4.57
CA VAL A 5 7.89 0.60 -5.56
C VAL A 5 9.22 0.12 -4.97
N GLY A 6 9.54 -1.16 -5.18
CA GLY A 6 10.74 -1.84 -4.70
C GLY A 6 10.52 -2.51 -3.34
N LYS A 7 10.04 -3.75 -3.35
CA LYS A 7 9.70 -4.50 -2.12
C LYS A 7 10.88 -4.62 -1.17
N ASP A 8 12.03 -5.00 -1.69
CA ASP A 8 13.25 -5.20 -0.88
C ASP A 8 13.73 -3.90 -0.22
N TYR A 9 13.60 -2.78 -0.93
CA TYR A 9 13.97 -1.47 -0.41
C TYR A 9 13.12 -1.07 0.80
N TRP A 10 11.80 -1.29 0.72
CA TRP A 10 10.86 -0.90 1.78
C TRP A 10 10.69 -1.94 2.89
N LYS A 11 11.16 -3.17 2.69
CA LYS A 11 11.01 -4.26 3.65
C LYS A 11 11.45 -3.88 5.06
N GLY A 12 12.66 -3.33 5.21
CA GLY A 12 13.19 -2.98 6.53
C GLY A 12 12.36 -1.91 7.26
N LEU A 13 11.80 -0.95 6.53
CA LEU A 13 10.91 0.06 7.11
C LEU A 13 9.60 -0.57 7.58
N LEU A 14 8.97 -1.40 6.73
CA LEU A 14 7.69 -2.03 7.07
C LEU A 14 7.82 -3.04 8.21
N ASP A 15 8.92 -3.80 8.25
CA ASP A 15 9.25 -4.68 9.36
C ASP A 15 9.39 -3.85 10.65
N TRP A 16 10.11 -2.71 10.63
CA TRP A 16 10.22 -1.83 11.80
C TRP A 16 8.89 -1.21 12.24
N VAL A 17 8.04 -0.78 11.30
CA VAL A 17 6.71 -0.24 11.60
C VAL A 17 5.85 -1.29 12.29
N SER A 18 5.83 -2.52 11.76
CA SER A 18 5.08 -3.63 12.36
C SER A 18 5.61 -3.99 13.74
N ASP A 19 6.92 -4.13 13.89
CA ASP A 19 7.52 -4.55 15.14
C ASP A 19 7.43 -3.47 16.22
N THR A 20 7.59 -2.20 15.86
CA THR A 20 7.66 -1.09 16.82
C THR A 20 6.34 -0.36 16.92
N LEU A 21 5.89 0.29 15.85
CA LEU A 21 4.76 1.22 15.93
C LEU A 21 3.43 0.51 16.21
N VAL A 22 3.21 -0.68 15.63
CA VAL A 22 2.00 -1.47 15.93
C VAL A 22 2.05 -2.03 17.35
N ARG A 23 3.20 -2.54 17.79
CA ARG A 23 3.39 -3.05 19.16
C ARG A 23 3.17 -1.97 20.22
N GLU A 24 3.72 -0.78 20.01
CA GLU A 24 3.56 0.37 20.90
C GLU A 24 2.18 1.07 20.74
N LYS A 25 1.27 0.50 19.91
CA LYS A 25 -0.09 1.00 19.65
C LYS A 25 -0.14 2.43 19.10
N MET A 26 0.91 2.82 18.38
CA MET A 26 0.96 4.11 17.68
C MET A 26 0.22 4.05 16.33
N VAL A 27 0.09 2.86 15.76
CA VAL A 27 -0.58 2.56 14.48
C VAL A 27 -1.34 1.24 14.63
N GLY A 28 -2.53 1.13 14.05
CA GLY A 28 -3.29 -0.12 13.98
C GLY A 28 -2.68 -1.11 12.99
N VAL A 29 -2.92 -2.41 13.18
CA VAL A 29 -2.45 -3.41 12.21
C VAL A 29 -3.15 -3.24 10.86
N GLU A 30 -4.41 -2.82 10.90
CA GLU A 30 -5.26 -2.49 9.75
C GLU A 30 -4.77 -1.28 8.96
N ASP A 31 -4.02 -0.36 9.59
CA ASP A 31 -3.46 0.79 8.89
C ASP A 31 -2.38 0.36 7.88
N LEU A 32 -1.73 -0.78 8.10
CA LEU A 32 -0.76 -1.35 7.17
C LEU A 32 -1.43 -1.81 5.87
N ASP A 33 -2.73 -2.10 5.88
CA ASP A 33 -3.47 -2.50 4.68
C ASP A 33 -3.58 -1.36 3.65
N ILE A 34 -3.37 -0.11 4.07
CA ILE A 34 -3.34 1.07 3.21
C ILE A 34 -2.11 1.04 2.28
N ILE A 35 -1.01 0.41 2.75
CA ILE A 35 0.26 0.32 2.04
C ILE A 35 0.26 -0.91 1.13
N LYS A 36 0.79 -0.74 -0.09
CA LYS A 36 1.06 -1.81 -1.04
C LYS A 36 2.47 -1.65 -1.58
N THR A 37 3.29 -2.69 -1.46
CA THR A 37 4.61 -2.76 -2.09
C THR A 37 4.56 -3.58 -3.35
N VAL A 38 5.20 -3.08 -4.41
CA VAL A 38 5.18 -3.66 -5.76
C VAL A 38 6.55 -3.55 -6.41
N ASP A 39 6.85 -4.42 -7.37
CA ASP A 39 8.11 -4.35 -8.14
C ASP A 39 7.90 -3.97 -9.60
N THR A 40 6.67 -4.16 -10.10
CA THR A 40 6.35 -3.97 -11.51
C THR A 40 5.27 -2.89 -11.72
N PRO A 41 5.31 -2.16 -12.85
CA PRO A 41 4.24 -1.24 -13.24
C PRO A 41 2.87 -1.93 -13.36
N GLU A 42 2.83 -3.19 -13.78
CA GLU A 42 1.61 -3.98 -13.92
C GLU A 42 0.91 -4.20 -12.57
N GLU A 43 1.68 -4.50 -11.52
CA GLU A 43 1.16 -4.57 -10.15
C GLU A 43 0.59 -3.22 -9.69
N VAL A 44 1.23 -2.09 -10.02
CA VAL A 44 0.70 -0.75 -9.70
C VAL A 44 -0.69 -0.58 -10.32
N LEU A 45 -0.82 -0.87 -11.62
CA LEU A 45 -2.07 -0.74 -12.35
C LEU A 45 -3.18 -1.61 -11.76
N HIS A 46 -2.85 -2.85 -11.39
CA HIS A 46 -3.77 -3.75 -10.71
C HIS A 46 -4.32 -3.13 -9.42
N TRP A 47 -3.44 -2.64 -8.53
CA TRP A 47 -3.87 -2.05 -7.25
C TRP A 47 -4.67 -0.76 -7.40
N VAL A 48 -4.34 0.07 -8.38
CA VAL A 48 -5.10 1.31 -8.65
C VAL A 48 -6.52 0.98 -9.14
N ARG A 49 -6.66 0.01 -10.06
CA ARG A 49 -7.98 -0.42 -10.57
C ARG A 49 -8.82 -1.04 -9.46
N ASP A 50 -8.26 -1.96 -8.70
CA ASP A 50 -8.94 -2.62 -7.58
C ASP A 50 -9.45 -1.60 -6.56
N TYR A 51 -8.64 -0.60 -6.24
CA TYR A 51 -9.03 0.46 -5.34
C TYR A 51 -10.17 1.32 -5.92
N SER A 52 -10.10 1.69 -7.21
CA SER A 52 -11.15 2.46 -7.88
C SER A 52 -12.49 1.74 -7.86
N VAL A 53 -12.50 0.43 -8.14
CA VAL A 53 -13.70 -0.42 -8.10
C VAL A 53 -14.27 -0.51 -6.69
N ARG A 54 -13.43 -0.78 -5.69
CA ARG A 54 -13.87 -0.95 -4.29
C ARG A 54 -14.42 0.32 -3.65
N ASN A 55 -13.92 1.49 -4.06
CA ASN A 55 -14.26 2.76 -3.42
C ASN A 55 -15.20 3.62 -4.27
N GLY A 56 -15.74 3.10 -5.38
CA GLY A 56 -16.71 3.82 -6.21
C GLY A 56 -16.17 5.13 -6.77
N VAL A 57 -14.85 5.24 -7.00
CA VAL A 57 -14.26 6.44 -7.58
C VAL A 57 -14.67 6.50 -9.06
N HIS A 58 -15.74 7.23 -9.35
CA HIS A 58 -16.15 7.54 -10.72
C HIS A 58 -15.25 8.63 -11.31
N SER A 59 -14.64 8.27 -12.46
CA SER A 59 -13.84 9.08 -13.37
C SER A 59 -12.60 9.77 -12.78
N ALA A 60 -11.44 9.14 -12.97
CA ALA A 60 -10.22 9.87 -13.30
C ALA A 60 -9.65 9.25 -14.58
N THR A 61 -9.39 10.10 -15.55
CA THR A 61 -8.93 9.85 -16.92
C THR A 61 -7.90 8.72 -17.04
N PRO A 62 -7.95 7.87 -18.08
CA PRO A 62 -6.89 6.88 -18.34
C PRO A 62 -5.54 7.58 -18.54
N LEU A 63 -4.48 7.06 -17.90
CA LEU A 63 -3.09 7.38 -18.22
C LEU A 63 -2.71 6.89 -19.62
#